data_AF-A0A8S3RH68-F1
#
_entry.id   AF-A0A8S3RH68-F1
#
_cell.length_a   1.000
_cell.length_b   1.000
_cell.length_c   1.000
_cell.angle_alpha   90.00
_cell.angle_beta   90.00
_cell.angle_gamma   90.00
#
_symmetry.space_group_name_H-M   'P 1'
#
loop_
_entity.id
_entity.type
_entity.pdbx_description
1 polymer ?
#
loop_
_entity_poly.entity_id
_entity_poly.type
_entity_poly.pdbx_seq_one_letter_code
_entity_poly.pdbx_strand_id
1 'polypeptide(L)'
;MLYKKRYSEDRGTRTGFETNEIYPKKLTDIDKITPDLQDIHYVDVLLPMPILKGNVIIVDTPGIGEDKNLEQILLDFLPHAVSFVFVVNANDAGGIHEDKLLKILKTIMDNREKMPCFDPVEALFLTNKWDAVESDSSSDEDENEEKCEIKNRNTSTWKTIIKKLTHGWFWFDIKNVFSVSLKQVEKGKQTDFTDEYNRFMKVLEATIEKNKIKELNSISVADIETLHKRASEELVKYKTEIILMLAGKLYKYIRSPEGREKILNPPKKKKISKVFLMFLPKEVASRFQAGLEEWCKGQEVKTILEVAAEKIKSLATDIESKIHRIVIDMTGANEIKSFSFNALRSEFRLTFTNDLYDMCLNPYSMTYLIEFFEKSFGVAYGSAIERVFDESLPNVIKSLFTINDDLLGKHQDIQQKEELLKRLEKKIQQIEVAADKLESNY
;
A
#
# COMPACT_ATOMS: atom_id res chain seq x y z
N MET A 1 -2.26 3.62 -38.29
CA MET A 1 -2.35 2.15 -38.21
C MET A 1 -3.28 1.83 -37.05
N LEU A 2 -4.38 1.11 -37.30
CA LEU A 2 -5.28 0.61 -36.25
C LEU A 2 -4.78 -0.78 -35.84
N TYR A 3 -4.66 -1.04 -34.54
CA TYR A 3 -4.20 -2.33 -34.02
C TYR A 3 -5.37 -3.04 -33.33
N LYS A 4 -5.57 -4.32 -33.65
CA LYS A 4 -6.56 -5.18 -32.98
C LYS A 4 -5.83 -6.05 -31.98
N LYS A 5 -6.18 -5.94 -30.69
CA LYS A 5 -5.70 -6.86 -29.65
C LYS A 5 -6.83 -7.81 -29.26
N ARG A 6 -6.65 -9.12 -29.45
CA ARG A 6 -7.50 -10.13 -28.81
C ARG A 6 -6.90 -10.40 -27.43
N TYR A 7 -7.70 -10.30 -26.38
CA TYR A 7 -7.29 -10.77 -25.05
C TYR A 7 -7.44 -12.31 -25.04
N SER A 8 -6.34 -13.04 -24.92
CA SER A 8 -6.34 -14.41 -24.42
C SER A 8 -5.84 -14.38 -22.99
N GLU A 9 -6.61 -14.97 -22.08
CA GLU A 9 -6.24 -15.17 -20.68
C GLU A 9 -5.07 -16.16 -20.58
N ASP A 10 -3.84 -15.70 -20.80
CA ASP A 10 -2.69 -16.45 -20.30
C ASP A 10 -1.57 -15.52 -19.88
N ARG A 11 -1.11 -15.72 -18.64
CA ARG A 11 -0.05 -14.92 -18.02
C ARG A 11 1.28 -15.37 -18.60
N GLY A 12 1.83 -14.62 -19.56
CA GLY A 12 3.21 -14.85 -19.97
C GLY A 12 3.66 -14.03 -21.17
N THR A 13 4.67 -13.18 -20.95
CA THR A 13 5.58 -12.60 -21.96
C THR A 13 4.98 -11.72 -23.06
N ARG A 14 5.23 -10.41 -22.93
CA ARG A 14 5.07 -9.38 -23.98
C ARG A 14 6.06 -9.61 -25.13
N THR A 15 5.68 -10.35 -26.16
CA THR A 15 6.35 -10.30 -27.47
C THR A 15 5.38 -10.67 -28.60
N GLY A 16 4.97 -9.68 -29.40
CA GLY A 16 4.26 -9.90 -30.66
C GLY A 16 3.20 -8.83 -30.95
N PHE A 17 3.57 -7.78 -31.70
CA PHE A 17 2.59 -6.94 -32.39
C PHE A 17 2.38 -7.55 -33.78
N GLU A 18 1.19 -8.09 -34.06
CA GLU A 18 0.81 -8.45 -35.44
C GLU A 18 0.33 -7.19 -36.16
N THR A 19 1.05 -6.79 -37.21
CA THR A 19 0.67 -5.70 -38.11
C THR A 19 -0.39 -6.19 -39.09
N ASN A 20 -1.65 -5.87 -38.83
CA ASN A 20 -2.69 -5.96 -39.85
C ASN A 20 -2.99 -4.54 -40.36
N GLU A 21 -2.57 -4.24 -41.59
CA GLU A 21 -2.95 -3.01 -42.29
C GLU A 21 -4.45 -3.02 -42.58
N ILE A 22 -5.26 -2.60 -41.61
CA ILE A 22 -6.66 -2.27 -41.86
C ILE A 22 -6.67 -0.87 -42.47
N TYR A 23 -6.71 -0.80 -43.80
CA TYR A 23 -7.03 0.44 -44.51
C TYR A 23 -8.34 1.02 -43.96
N PRO A 24 -8.45 2.35 -43.79
CA PRO A 24 -9.67 2.99 -43.31
C PRO A 24 -10.75 2.94 -44.41
N LYS A 25 -11.36 1.77 -44.61
CA LYS A 25 -12.67 1.69 -45.25
C LYS A 25 -13.66 2.30 -44.27
N LYS A 26 -14.00 3.57 -44.53
CA LYS A 26 -15.17 4.30 -44.05
C LYS A 26 -15.86 3.65 -42.84
N LEU A 27 -15.34 3.95 -41.65
CA LEU A 27 -15.98 3.76 -40.34
C LEU A 27 -17.19 4.72 -40.14
N THR A 28 -17.89 5.09 -41.22
CA THR A 28 -18.92 6.13 -41.20
C THR A 28 -20.35 5.60 -41.18
N ASP A 29 -20.56 4.29 -41.40
CA ASP A 29 -21.90 3.69 -41.44
C ASP A 29 -22.08 2.72 -40.25
N ILE A 30 -22.40 3.27 -39.07
CA ILE A 30 -22.75 2.52 -37.85
C ILE A 30 -24.03 1.67 -38.06
N ASP A 31 -24.85 1.97 -39.06
CA ASP A 31 -26.06 1.20 -39.38
C ASP A 31 -25.78 -0.17 -40.03
N LYS A 32 -24.51 -0.53 -40.22
CA LYS A 32 -24.07 -1.85 -40.73
C LYS A 32 -23.01 -2.49 -39.84
N ILE A 33 -23.23 -2.48 -38.52
CA ILE A 33 -22.44 -3.27 -37.58
C ILE A 33 -22.64 -4.76 -37.92
N THR A 34 -21.64 -5.38 -38.52
CA THR A 34 -21.56 -6.84 -38.65
C THR A 34 -21.54 -7.49 -37.25
N PRO A 35 -22.11 -8.69 -37.04
CA PRO A 35 -22.15 -9.36 -35.73
C PRO A 35 -20.79 -9.41 -35.02
N ASP A 36 -19.71 -9.54 -35.79
CA ASP A 36 -18.32 -9.61 -35.32
C ASP A 36 -17.79 -8.33 -34.62
N LEU A 37 -18.54 -7.23 -34.66
CA LEU A 37 -18.21 -5.95 -34.02
C LEU A 37 -18.95 -5.75 -32.69
N GLN A 38 -19.92 -6.62 -32.33
CA GLN A 38 -20.65 -6.53 -31.06
C GLN A 38 -19.77 -6.83 -29.83
N ASP A 39 -18.65 -7.55 -30.02
CA ASP A 39 -17.71 -7.93 -28.96
C ASP A 39 -16.54 -6.93 -28.80
N ILE A 40 -16.60 -5.75 -29.44
CA ILE A 40 -15.52 -4.76 -29.34
C ILE A 40 -15.81 -3.80 -28.17
N HIS A 41 -14.98 -3.90 -27.14
CA HIS A 41 -15.08 -3.07 -25.93
C HIS A 41 -14.32 -1.73 -26.02
N TYR A 42 -13.20 -1.68 -26.75
CA TYR A 42 -12.42 -0.45 -27.00
C TYR A 42 -11.59 -0.59 -28.28
N VAL A 43 -11.11 0.55 -28.81
CA VAL A 43 -10.23 0.62 -29.97
C VAL A 43 -9.04 1.54 -29.66
N ASP A 44 -7.83 1.01 -29.80
CA ASP A 44 -6.61 1.81 -29.67
C ASP A 44 -6.30 2.54 -30.98
N VAL A 45 -6.27 3.87 -30.93
CA VAL A 45 -5.95 4.72 -32.07
C VAL A 45 -4.63 5.43 -31.83
N LEU A 46 -3.59 5.08 -32.60
CA LEU A 46 -2.29 5.76 -32.54
C LEU A 46 -2.21 6.86 -33.58
N LEU A 47 -2.13 8.11 -33.11
CA LEU A 47 -2.01 9.31 -33.94
C LEU A 47 -0.69 10.04 -33.64
N PRO A 48 0.03 10.53 -34.67
CA PRO A 48 1.27 11.28 -34.49
C PRO A 48 0.99 12.75 -34.09
N MET A 49 0.16 12.97 -33.07
CA MET A 49 -0.20 14.30 -32.59
C MET A 49 0.75 14.80 -31.51
N PRO A 50 1.16 16.09 -31.51
CA PRO A 50 2.06 16.63 -30.50
C PRO A 50 1.61 16.39 -29.06
N ILE A 51 0.31 16.51 -28.77
CA ILE A 51 -0.27 16.28 -27.43
C ILE A 51 -0.07 14.83 -26.93
N LEU A 52 0.05 13.86 -27.84
CA LEU A 52 0.24 12.45 -27.50
C LEU A 52 1.73 12.07 -27.37
N LYS A 53 2.67 12.95 -27.74
CA LYS A 53 4.13 12.68 -27.65
C LYS A 53 4.65 12.62 -26.21
N GLY A 54 3.86 13.04 -25.22
CA GLY A 54 4.24 13.11 -23.79
C GLY A 54 3.80 11.92 -22.93
N ASN A 55 3.60 10.73 -23.50
CA ASN A 55 2.96 9.57 -22.83
C ASN A 55 1.53 9.88 -22.32
N VAL A 56 0.79 10.71 -23.04
CA VAL A 56 -0.62 11.02 -22.74
C VAL A 56 -1.51 10.09 -23.55
N ILE A 57 -2.46 9.44 -22.87
CA ILE A 57 -3.53 8.66 -23.49
C ILE A 57 -4.82 9.46 -23.30
N ILE A 58 -5.55 9.68 -24.38
CA ILE A 58 -6.89 10.26 -24.34
C ILE A 58 -7.87 9.10 -24.52
N VAL A 59 -8.74 8.92 -23.54
CA VAL A 59 -9.80 7.92 -23.58
C VAL A 59 -11.10 8.65 -23.89
N ASP A 60 -11.64 8.41 -25.09
CA ASP A 60 -12.98 8.88 -25.46
C ASP A 60 -14.00 7.81 -25.04
N THR A 61 -14.85 8.15 -24.09
CA THR A 61 -15.85 7.21 -23.56
C THR A 61 -17.18 7.33 -24.30
N PRO A 62 -17.99 6.26 -24.39
CA PRO A 62 -19.33 6.36 -24.95
C PRO A 62 -20.18 7.45 -24.29
N GLY A 63 -21.14 7.99 -25.05
CA GLY A 63 -22.01 9.06 -24.59
C GLY A 63 -22.78 8.68 -23.32
N ILE A 64 -22.96 9.68 -22.46
CA ILE A 64 -23.64 9.52 -21.17
C ILE A 64 -25.10 9.04 -21.40
N GLY A 65 -25.34 7.77 -21.10
CA GLY A 65 -26.62 7.07 -21.21
C GLY A 65 -27.02 6.60 -22.62
N GLU A 66 -26.03 6.32 -23.47
CA GLU A 66 -26.19 5.54 -24.70
C GLU A 66 -25.89 4.04 -24.48
N ASP A 67 -25.05 3.71 -23.48
CA ASP A 67 -24.64 2.34 -23.17
C ASP A 67 -24.90 1.99 -21.69
N LYS A 68 -25.47 0.80 -21.43
CA LYS A 68 -25.66 0.25 -20.07
C LYS A 68 -24.34 -0.20 -19.44
N ASN A 69 -23.32 -0.49 -20.26
CA ASN A 69 -21.99 -0.92 -19.83
C ASN A 69 -21.00 0.24 -19.61
N LEU A 70 -21.44 1.50 -19.82
CA LEU A 70 -20.60 2.69 -19.64
C LEU A 70 -19.98 2.76 -18.23
N GLU A 71 -20.70 2.34 -17.20
CA GLU A 71 -20.17 2.29 -15.83
C GLU A 71 -18.99 1.33 -15.70
N GLN A 72 -19.07 0.16 -16.32
CA GLN A 72 -18.00 -0.84 -16.27
C GLN A 72 -16.77 -0.37 -17.05
N ILE A 73 -16.98 0.21 -18.24
CA ILE A 73 -15.90 0.82 -19.03
C ILE A 73 -15.23 1.94 -18.22
N LEU A 74 -16.01 2.84 -17.61
CA LEU A 74 -15.46 3.90 -16.77
C LEU A 74 -14.64 3.30 -15.62
N LEU A 75 -15.18 2.33 -14.88
CA LEU A 75 -14.51 1.68 -13.74
C LEU A 75 -13.15 1.06 -14.10
N ASP A 76 -12.98 0.57 -15.33
CA ASP A 76 -11.70 0.02 -15.80
C ASP A 76 -10.64 1.12 -16.00
N PHE A 77 -11.07 2.32 -16.41
CA PHE A 77 -10.18 3.46 -16.65
C PHE A 77 -10.01 4.39 -15.44
N LEU A 78 -10.98 4.46 -14.52
CA LEU A 78 -10.97 5.35 -13.36
C LEU A 78 -9.66 5.29 -12.54
N PRO A 79 -9.10 4.10 -12.21
CA PRO A 79 -7.91 4.02 -11.36
C PRO A 79 -6.65 4.65 -11.97
N HIS A 80 -6.62 4.78 -13.30
CA HIS A 80 -5.47 5.26 -14.06
C HIS A 80 -5.68 6.68 -14.63
N ALA A 81 -6.86 7.26 -14.42
CA ALA A 81 -7.19 8.58 -14.95
C ALA A 81 -6.53 9.68 -14.10
N VAL A 82 -5.74 10.53 -14.76
CA VAL A 82 -5.09 11.70 -14.14
C VAL A 82 -5.93 12.98 -14.22
N SER A 83 -6.93 13.03 -15.10
CA SER A 83 -7.83 14.17 -15.25
C SER A 83 -9.14 13.74 -15.90
N PHE A 84 -10.24 14.43 -15.58
CA PHE A 84 -11.55 14.22 -16.19
C PHE A 84 -11.99 15.50 -16.89
N VAL A 85 -12.40 15.35 -18.14
CA VAL A 85 -12.94 16.44 -18.96
C VAL A 85 -14.37 16.08 -19.36
N PHE A 86 -15.34 16.79 -18.80
CA PHE A 86 -16.75 16.66 -19.16
C PHE A 86 -17.06 17.63 -20.30
N VAL A 87 -17.38 17.09 -21.48
CA VAL A 87 -17.79 17.89 -22.63
C VAL A 87 -19.30 18.11 -22.59
N VAL A 88 -19.73 19.36 -22.56
CA VAL A 88 -21.13 19.78 -22.45
C VAL A 88 -21.55 20.50 -23.73
N ASN A 89 -22.68 20.12 -24.33
CA ASN A 89 -23.24 20.84 -25.47
C ASN A 89 -23.99 22.09 -25.01
N ALA A 90 -23.50 23.28 -25.39
CA ALA A 90 -24.13 24.55 -25.02
C ALA A 90 -25.45 24.83 -25.76
N ASN A 91 -25.62 24.27 -26.96
CA ASN A 91 -26.75 24.56 -27.84
C ASN A 91 -28.10 24.05 -27.31
N ASP A 92 -28.09 22.99 -26.50
CA ASP A 92 -29.30 22.31 -26.03
C ASP A 92 -29.73 22.79 -24.63
N ALA A 93 -29.85 24.11 -24.44
CA ALA A 93 -30.10 24.74 -23.13
C ALA A 93 -29.13 24.24 -22.04
N GLY A 94 -27.87 24.06 -22.44
CA GLY A 94 -26.80 23.56 -21.59
C GLY A 94 -26.64 22.05 -21.54
N GLY A 95 -27.43 21.23 -22.26
CA GLY A 95 -27.16 19.83 -22.60
C GLY A 95 -26.90 18.84 -21.44
N ILE A 96 -26.96 19.31 -20.19
CA ILE A 96 -26.70 18.53 -19.00
C ILE A 96 -27.99 17.79 -18.65
N HIS A 97 -27.95 16.48 -18.86
CA HIS A 97 -28.89 15.54 -18.29
C HIS A 97 -28.48 15.28 -16.83
N GLU A 98 -29.10 16.05 -15.91
CA GLU A 98 -28.76 16.05 -14.48
C GLU A 98 -28.69 14.62 -13.91
N ASP A 99 -29.70 13.79 -14.15
CA ASP A 99 -29.75 12.42 -13.63
C ASP A 99 -28.55 11.56 -14.08
N LYS A 100 -28.12 11.71 -15.33
CA LYS A 100 -27.04 10.87 -15.88
C LYS A 100 -25.67 11.39 -15.48
N LEU A 101 -25.48 12.71 -15.46
CA LEU A 101 -24.25 13.33 -14.96
C LEU A 101 -24.08 13.00 -13.47
N LEU A 102 -25.13 13.16 -12.67
CA LEU A 102 -25.16 12.78 -11.26
C LEU A 102 -24.75 11.32 -11.04
N LYS A 103 -25.25 10.40 -11.87
CA LYS A 103 -24.92 8.99 -11.77
C LYS A 103 -23.42 8.74 -11.95
N ILE A 104 -22.82 9.32 -12.99
CA ILE A 104 -21.37 9.15 -13.27
C ILE A 104 -20.52 9.82 -12.21
N LEU A 105 -20.88 11.04 -11.81
CA LEU A 105 -20.21 11.77 -10.75
C LEU A 105 -20.27 10.98 -9.43
N LYS A 106 -21.40 10.36 -9.13
CA LYS A 106 -21.54 9.44 -7.99
C LYS A 106 -20.64 8.22 -8.13
N THR A 107 -20.61 7.55 -9.28
CA THR A 107 -19.72 6.40 -9.53
C THR A 107 -18.25 6.76 -9.31
N ILE A 108 -17.83 7.94 -9.78
CA ILE A 108 -16.47 8.45 -9.58
C ILE A 108 -16.20 8.67 -8.09
N MET A 109 -17.15 9.29 -7.37
CA MET A 109 -17.01 9.55 -5.92
C MET A 109 -16.98 8.26 -5.10
N ASP A 110 -17.84 7.29 -5.42
CA ASP A 110 -17.91 5.99 -4.76
C ASP A 110 -16.63 5.15 -4.99
N ASN A 111 -15.84 5.46 -6.03
CA ASN A 111 -14.59 4.79 -6.34
C ASN A 111 -13.34 5.65 -6.10
N ARG A 112 -13.48 6.81 -5.44
CA ARG A 112 -12.38 7.76 -5.21
C ARG A 112 -11.15 7.13 -4.58
N GLU A 113 -11.33 6.18 -3.66
CA GLU A 113 -10.22 5.49 -2.98
C GLU A 113 -9.33 4.69 -3.94
N LYS A 114 -9.89 4.24 -5.07
CA LYS A 114 -9.18 3.54 -6.14
C LYS A 114 -8.52 4.50 -7.13
N MET A 115 -8.73 5.81 -6.96
CA MET A 115 -8.31 6.87 -7.88
C MET A 115 -7.32 7.81 -7.18
N PRO A 116 -6.07 7.37 -6.92
CA PRO A 116 -5.11 8.11 -6.10
C PRO A 116 -4.77 9.51 -6.66
N CYS A 117 -4.96 9.71 -7.96
CA CYS A 117 -4.62 10.95 -8.66
C CYS A 117 -5.81 11.88 -8.87
N PHE A 118 -7.04 11.43 -8.63
CA PHE A 118 -8.24 12.23 -8.91
C PHE A 118 -8.59 13.15 -7.74
N ASP A 119 -8.69 14.45 -8.05
CA ASP A 119 -9.27 15.44 -7.16
C ASP A 119 -10.61 15.92 -7.75
N PRO A 120 -11.75 15.70 -7.04
CA PRO A 120 -13.05 16.17 -7.51
C PRO A 120 -13.13 17.66 -7.85
N VAL A 121 -12.31 18.49 -7.19
CA VAL A 121 -12.25 19.94 -7.44
C VAL A 121 -11.59 20.26 -8.79
N GLU A 122 -10.75 19.36 -9.30
CA GLU A 122 -9.98 19.54 -10.55
C GLU A 122 -10.71 19.02 -11.79
N ALA A 123 -11.95 18.53 -11.65
CA ALA A 123 -12.77 18.13 -12.80
C ALA A 123 -13.00 19.33 -13.73
N LEU A 124 -12.72 19.14 -15.02
CA LEU A 124 -12.83 20.19 -16.03
C LEU A 124 -14.14 20.05 -16.81
N PHE A 125 -14.82 21.15 -17.07
CA PHE A 125 -16.06 21.20 -17.84
C PHE A 125 -15.86 22.07 -19.08
N LEU A 126 -15.98 21.47 -20.26
CA LEU A 126 -15.81 22.13 -21.54
C LEU A 126 -17.17 22.30 -22.22
N THR A 127 -17.74 23.51 -22.18
CA THR A 127 -19.01 23.82 -22.85
C THR A 127 -18.76 24.16 -24.32
N ASN A 128 -18.94 23.17 -25.18
CA ASN A 128 -18.69 23.27 -26.62
C ASN A 128 -19.91 23.82 -27.38
N LYS A 129 -19.68 24.27 -28.62
CA LYS A 129 -20.67 24.91 -29.52
C LYS A 129 -21.21 26.23 -28.98
N TRP A 130 -20.38 26.98 -28.26
CA TRP A 130 -20.79 28.27 -27.71
C TRP A 130 -21.08 29.32 -28.79
N ASP A 131 -20.62 29.12 -30.02
CA ASP A 131 -20.97 29.96 -31.18
C ASP A 131 -22.43 29.85 -31.61
N ALA A 132 -23.16 28.84 -31.15
CA ALA A 132 -24.58 28.66 -31.42
C ALA A 132 -25.48 29.29 -30.33
N VAL A 133 -24.91 29.75 -29.22
CA VAL A 133 -25.68 30.40 -28.15
C VAL A 133 -26.01 31.82 -28.59
N GLU A 134 -27.29 32.11 -28.74
CA GLU A 134 -27.75 33.48 -29.03
C GLU A 134 -27.37 34.40 -27.87
N SER A 135 -26.76 35.56 -28.19
CA SER A 135 -26.52 36.58 -27.19
C SER A 135 -27.86 37.21 -26.82
N ASP A 136 -28.30 37.05 -25.57
CA ASP A 136 -29.51 37.69 -25.03
C ASP A 136 -29.41 39.23 -25.20
N SER A 137 -29.94 39.77 -26.31
CA SER A 137 -29.88 41.20 -26.63
C SER A 137 -31.13 41.96 -26.14
N SER A 138 -31.65 41.61 -24.98
CA SER A 138 -32.84 42.26 -24.40
C SER A 138 -32.78 42.30 -22.88
N SER A 139 -32.19 43.35 -22.32
CA SER A 139 -32.88 44.31 -21.45
C SER A 139 -31.85 45.19 -20.71
N ASP A 140 -31.99 46.48 -20.97
CA ASP A 140 -31.66 47.64 -20.16
C ASP A 140 -30.22 48.17 -20.17
N GLU A 141 -30.18 49.42 -20.63
CA GLU A 141 -29.12 50.42 -20.57
C GLU A 141 -28.55 50.52 -19.15
N ASP A 142 -27.33 50.02 -18.95
CA ASP A 142 -26.43 50.58 -17.96
C ASP A 142 -25.05 50.71 -18.62
N GLU A 143 -24.85 51.89 -19.21
CA GLU A 143 -23.54 52.41 -19.59
C GLU A 143 -22.68 52.58 -18.33
N ASN A 144 -21.99 51.52 -17.94
CA ASN A 144 -20.72 51.66 -17.23
C ASN A 144 -19.77 50.56 -17.66
N GLU A 145 -19.05 50.89 -18.73
CA GLU A 145 -17.87 50.19 -19.20
C GLU A 145 -16.79 50.18 -18.11
N GLU A 146 -16.62 49.01 -17.49
CA GLU A 146 -15.27 48.56 -17.17
C GLU A 146 -15.10 47.06 -17.53
N LYS A 147 -14.31 46.84 -18.59
CA LYS A 147 -13.53 45.62 -18.93
C LYS A 147 -14.28 44.37 -19.42
N CYS A 148 -14.37 44.27 -20.74
CA CYS A 148 -14.04 43.17 -21.66
C CYS A 148 -13.76 41.70 -21.23
N GLU A 149 -13.99 41.22 -20.02
CA GLU A 149 -13.76 39.78 -19.69
C GLU A 149 -15.03 38.92 -19.67
N ILE A 150 -16.24 39.50 -19.73
CA ILE A 150 -17.47 38.74 -19.44
C ILE A 150 -18.68 39.22 -20.27
N LYS A 151 -18.61 39.24 -21.61
CA LYS A 151 -19.84 39.37 -22.42
C LYS A 151 -20.61 38.05 -22.57
N ASN A 152 -19.91 36.91 -22.56
CA ASN A 152 -20.53 35.58 -22.81
C ASN A 152 -21.11 34.86 -21.58
N ARG A 153 -20.70 35.21 -20.35
CA ARG A 153 -21.15 34.51 -19.13
C ARG A 153 -22.42 35.08 -18.49
N ASN A 154 -22.98 36.15 -19.06
CA ASN A 154 -24.22 36.75 -18.58
C ASN A 154 -25.49 36.19 -19.25
N THR A 155 -25.32 35.28 -20.22
CA THR A 155 -26.43 34.60 -20.90
C THR A 155 -27.24 33.72 -19.94
N SER A 156 -28.53 33.61 -20.20
CA SER A 156 -29.44 32.68 -19.52
C SER A 156 -28.94 31.22 -19.59
N THR A 157 -28.33 30.83 -20.72
CA THR A 157 -27.69 29.52 -20.93
C THR A 157 -26.52 29.27 -19.98
N TRP A 158 -25.60 30.24 -19.82
CA TRP A 158 -24.49 30.09 -18.86
C TRP A 158 -25.00 29.92 -17.43
N LYS A 159 -25.93 30.78 -16.98
CA LYS A 159 -26.53 30.69 -15.65
C LYS A 159 -27.19 29.33 -15.41
N THR A 160 -27.84 28.77 -16.44
CA THR A 160 -28.46 27.45 -16.38
C THR A 160 -27.41 26.36 -16.22
N ILE A 161 -26.36 26.34 -17.05
CA ILE A 161 -25.27 25.36 -16.95
C ILE A 161 -24.62 25.38 -15.57
N ILE A 162 -24.24 26.57 -15.09
CA ILE A 162 -23.61 26.72 -13.78
C ILE A 162 -24.53 26.22 -12.68
N LYS A 163 -25.83 26.59 -12.71
CA LYS A 163 -26.80 26.10 -11.72
C LYS A 163 -26.86 24.56 -11.70
N LYS A 164 -26.92 23.93 -12.88
CA LYS A 164 -26.99 22.47 -13.01
C LYS A 164 -25.71 21.80 -12.52
N LEU A 165 -24.54 22.31 -12.87
CA LEU A 165 -23.25 21.78 -12.42
C LEU A 165 -23.05 21.96 -10.91
N THR A 166 -23.37 23.13 -10.36
CA THR A 166 -23.31 23.38 -8.91
C THR A 166 -24.27 22.47 -8.13
N HIS A 167 -25.45 22.17 -8.69
CA HIS A 167 -26.38 21.24 -8.07
C HIS A 167 -25.90 19.79 -8.16
N GLY A 168 -25.33 19.40 -9.31
CA GLY A 168 -24.89 18.05 -9.59
C GLY A 168 -23.52 17.68 -9.00
N TRP A 169 -22.68 18.67 -8.69
CA TRP A 169 -21.30 18.47 -8.28
C TRP A 169 -20.94 19.40 -7.12
N PHE A 170 -20.91 18.85 -5.92
CA PHE A 170 -20.63 19.63 -4.71
C PHE A 170 -19.24 20.30 -4.71
N TRP A 171 -18.26 19.66 -5.34
CA TRP A 171 -16.86 20.13 -5.45
C TRP A 171 -16.62 21.05 -6.65
N PHE A 172 -17.68 21.58 -7.24
CA PHE A 172 -17.62 22.41 -8.43
C PHE A 172 -16.82 23.70 -8.22
N ASP A 173 -15.82 23.90 -9.06
CA ASP A 173 -15.12 25.18 -9.21
C ASP A 173 -15.43 25.79 -10.58
N ILE A 174 -16.09 26.96 -10.56
CA ILE A 174 -16.41 27.72 -11.76
C ILE A 174 -15.19 28.08 -12.60
N LYS A 175 -13.98 28.12 -12.00
CA LYS A 175 -12.73 28.39 -12.72
C LYS A 175 -12.36 27.28 -13.71
N ASN A 176 -12.93 26.09 -13.52
CA ASN A 176 -12.72 24.90 -14.33
C ASN A 176 -13.84 24.70 -15.37
N VAL A 177 -14.67 25.71 -15.62
CA VAL A 177 -15.66 25.73 -16.70
C VAL A 177 -15.22 26.66 -17.80
N PHE A 178 -15.17 26.13 -19.03
CA PHE A 178 -14.63 26.80 -20.20
C PHE A 178 -15.68 26.84 -21.32
N SER A 179 -15.97 28.05 -21.81
CA SER A 179 -16.88 28.26 -22.95
C SER A 179 -16.11 28.33 -24.25
N VAL A 180 -16.24 27.31 -25.09
CA VAL A 180 -15.46 27.20 -26.33
C VAL A 180 -16.34 27.04 -27.57
N SER A 181 -15.81 27.53 -28.68
CA SER A 181 -16.30 27.20 -30.02
C SER A 181 -15.14 26.65 -30.84
N LEU A 182 -15.08 25.32 -30.99
CA LEU A 182 -14.03 24.68 -31.79
C LEU A 182 -14.03 25.20 -33.23
N LYS A 183 -15.21 25.47 -33.80
CA LYS A 183 -15.36 26.05 -35.14
C LYS A 183 -14.68 27.42 -35.29
N GLN A 184 -14.65 28.22 -34.22
CA GLN A 184 -13.97 29.52 -34.24
C GLN A 184 -12.48 29.37 -33.94
N VAL A 185 -12.10 28.47 -33.03
CA VAL A 185 -10.71 28.15 -32.71
C VAL A 185 -9.97 27.62 -33.95
N GLU A 186 -10.57 26.72 -34.72
CA GLU A 186 -10.00 26.15 -35.95
C GLU A 186 -9.69 27.19 -37.03
N LYS A 187 -10.43 28.31 -37.05
CA LYS A 187 -10.19 29.40 -38.02
C LYS A 187 -8.93 30.21 -37.69
N GLY A 188 -8.27 29.94 -36.57
CA GLY A 188 -6.98 30.53 -36.19
C GLY A 188 -7.01 32.04 -35.92
N LYS A 189 -8.21 32.64 -35.80
CA LYS A 189 -8.35 34.04 -35.44
C LYS A 189 -8.35 34.17 -33.93
N GLN A 190 -7.66 35.18 -33.41
CA GLN A 190 -7.72 35.52 -32.00
C GLN A 190 -9.15 35.98 -31.68
N THR A 191 -9.82 35.24 -30.79
CA THR A 191 -11.19 35.50 -30.33
C THR A 191 -11.28 35.10 -28.86
N ASP A 192 -12.30 35.58 -28.15
CA ASP A 192 -12.57 35.16 -26.77
C ASP A 192 -12.65 33.62 -26.62
N PHE A 193 -13.13 32.91 -27.65
CA PHE A 193 -13.17 31.45 -27.67
C PHE A 193 -11.78 30.81 -27.78
N THR A 194 -10.86 31.45 -28.51
CA THR A 194 -9.46 31.03 -28.61
C THR A 194 -8.74 31.24 -27.28
N ASP A 195 -9.04 32.33 -26.57
CA ASP A 195 -8.47 32.60 -25.24
C ASP A 195 -8.99 31.63 -24.17
N GLU A 196 -10.30 31.35 -24.14
CA GLU A 196 -10.87 30.35 -23.25
C GLU A 196 -10.34 28.93 -23.56
N TYR A 197 -10.13 28.58 -24.84
CA TYR A 197 -9.49 27.32 -25.21
C TYR A 197 -8.03 27.24 -24.74
N ASN A 198 -7.24 28.30 -24.93
CA ASN A 198 -5.85 28.35 -24.44
C ASN A 198 -5.79 28.24 -22.92
N ARG A 199 -6.73 28.89 -22.22
CA ARG A 199 -6.87 28.77 -20.76
C ARG A 199 -7.21 27.35 -20.35
N PHE A 200 -8.15 26.69 -21.03
CA PHE A 200 -8.47 25.28 -20.80
C PHE A 200 -7.23 24.40 -20.96
N MET A 201 -6.50 24.54 -22.06
CA MET A 201 -5.28 23.76 -22.32
C MET A 201 -4.23 23.95 -21.22
N LYS A 202 -4.00 25.20 -20.80
CA LYS A 202 -3.06 25.51 -19.71
C LYS A 202 -3.47 24.87 -18.38
N VAL A 203 -4.77 24.90 -18.05
CA VAL A 203 -5.29 24.26 -16.83
C VAL A 203 -5.17 22.74 -16.93
N LEU A 204 -5.53 22.14 -18.07
CA LEU A 204 -5.40 20.70 -18.32
C LEU A 204 -3.94 20.24 -18.17
N GLU A 205 -2.98 20.94 -18.78
CA GLU A 205 -1.56 20.63 -18.66
C GLU A 205 -1.07 20.70 -17.21
N ALA A 206 -1.47 21.74 -16.47
CA ALA A 206 -1.11 21.89 -15.06
C ALA A 206 -1.71 20.77 -14.19
N THR A 207 -2.97 20.37 -14.44
CA THR A 207 -3.64 19.27 -13.74
C THR A 207 -2.95 17.94 -14.03
N ILE A 208 -2.59 17.67 -15.29
CA ILE A 208 -1.86 16.44 -15.67
C ILE A 208 -0.51 16.37 -14.95
N GLU A 209 0.27 17.46 -14.96
CA GLU A 209 1.59 17.48 -14.31
C GLU A 209 1.47 17.27 -12.79
N LYS A 210 0.53 17.96 -12.15
CA LYS A 210 0.25 17.80 -10.72
C LYS A 210 -0.15 16.36 -10.37
N ASN A 211 -1.01 15.74 -11.17
CA ASN A 211 -1.55 14.41 -10.88
C ASN A 211 -0.57 13.29 -11.25
N LYS A 212 0.33 13.50 -12.20
CA LYS A 212 1.47 12.63 -12.46
C LYS A 212 2.44 12.58 -11.27
N ILE A 213 2.69 13.72 -10.63
CA ILE A 213 3.48 13.76 -9.38
C ILE A 213 2.78 12.96 -8.27
N LYS A 214 1.45 13.06 -8.14
CA LYS A 214 0.69 12.25 -7.16
C LYS A 214 0.82 10.75 -7.45
N GLU A 215 0.75 10.32 -8.71
CA GLU A 215 0.89 8.92 -9.12
C GLU A 215 2.27 8.36 -8.78
N LEU A 216 3.32 9.11 -9.12
CA LEU A 216 4.70 8.72 -8.80
C LEU A 216 4.90 8.61 -7.29
N ASN A 217 4.29 9.50 -6.52
CA ASN A 217 4.34 9.45 -5.06
C ASN A 217 3.60 8.23 -4.51
N SER A 218 2.42 7.88 -5.02
CA SER A 218 1.65 6.73 -4.51
C SER A 218 2.35 5.39 -4.78
N ILE A 219 2.90 5.21 -5.99
CA ILE A 219 3.69 4.03 -6.36
C ILE A 219 4.92 3.90 -5.45
N SER A 220 5.64 5.01 -5.25
CA SER A 220 6.85 5.01 -4.45
C SER A 220 6.59 4.72 -2.97
N VAL A 221 5.47 5.20 -2.42
CA VAL A 221 5.06 4.88 -1.04
C VAL A 221 4.75 3.38 -0.91
N ALA A 222 4.01 2.79 -1.85
CA ALA A 222 3.70 1.36 -1.83
C ALA A 222 4.97 0.48 -1.91
N ASP A 223 5.94 0.88 -2.73
CA ASP A 223 7.24 0.20 -2.82
C ASP A 223 8.03 0.30 -1.51
N ILE A 224 8.02 1.47 -0.86
CA ILE A 224 8.66 1.69 0.44
C ILE A 224 7.99 0.84 1.52
N GLU A 225 6.66 0.79 1.58
CA GLU A 225 5.91 -0.02 2.55
C GLU A 225 6.20 -1.52 2.35
N THR A 226 6.22 -1.97 1.10
CA THR A 226 6.57 -3.36 0.75
C THR A 226 7.99 -3.71 1.19
N LEU A 227 8.93 -2.80 0.96
CA LEU A 227 10.33 -2.97 1.37
C LEU A 227 10.46 -2.99 2.90
N HIS A 228 9.76 -2.11 3.61
CA HIS A 228 9.71 -2.07 5.06
C HIS A 228 9.15 -3.36 5.67
N LYS A 229 8.03 -3.86 5.11
CA LYS A 229 7.42 -5.12 5.53
C LYS A 229 8.39 -6.29 5.37
N ARG A 230 9.01 -6.42 4.20
CA ARG A 230 9.98 -7.48 3.92
C ARG A 230 11.18 -7.42 4.87
N ALA A 231 11.73 -6.23 5.09
CA ALA A 231 12.83 -6.01 6.02
C ALA A 231 12.48 -6.46 7.45
N SER A 232 11.27 -6.12 7.90
CA SER A 232 10.77 -6.49 9.22
C SER A 232 10.63 -8.01 9.38
N GLU A 233 10.08 -8.69 8.36
CA GLU A 233 9.96 -10.16 8.34
C GLU A 233 11.33 -10.85 8.35
N GLU A 234 12.28 -10.38 7.54
CA GLU A 234 13.65 -10.90 7.52
C GLU A 234 14.36 -10.71 8.86
N LEU A 235 14.18 -9.56 9.53
CA LEU A 235 14.75 -9.30 10.85
C LEU A 235 14.18 -10.23 11.92
N VAL A 236 12.85 -10.42 11.96
CA VAL A 236 12.19 -11.30 12.92
C VAL A 236 12.65 -12.75 12.74
N LYS A 237 12.75 -13.21 11.49
CA LYS A 237 13.28 -14.54 11.18
C LYS A 237 14.71 -14.68 11.69
N TYR A 238 15.57 -13.70 11.40
CA TYR A 238 16.97 -13.74 11.79
C TYR A 238 17.17 -13.71 13.30
N LYS A 239 16.41 -12.86 14.02
CA LYS A 239 16.35 -12.82 15.48
C LYS A 239 15.99 -14.20 16.06
N THR A 240 14.98 -14.84 15.50
CA THR A 240 14.52 -16.17 15.95
C THR A 240 15.61 -17.23 15.76
N GLU A 241 16.31 -17.23 14.62
CA GLU A 241 17.40 -18.16 14.35
C GLU A 241 18.57 -18.02 15.34
N ILE A 242 18.96 -16.78 15.68
CA ILE A 242 20.02 -16.52 16.67
C ILE A 242 19.60 -17.01 18.05
N ILE A 243 18.37 -16.70 18.47
CA ILE A 243 17.85 -17.12 19.76
C ILE A 243 17.86 -18.65 19.87
N LEU A 244 17.37 -19.36 18.84
CA LEU A 244 17.39 -20.82 18.81
C LEU A 244 18.81 -21.40 18.83
N MET A 245 19.74 -20.77 18.12
CA MET A 245 21.14 -21.17 18.13
C MET A 245 21.77 -21.04 19.52
N LEU A 246 21.58 -19.88 20.17
CA LEU A 246 22.06 -19.62 21.53
C LEU A 246 21.40 -20.57 22.53
N ALA A 247 20.09 -20.81 22.41
CA ALA A 247 19.36 -21.78 23.22
C ALA A 247 19.98 -23.18 23.13
N GLY A 248 20.25 -23.64 21.91
CA GLY A 248 20.87 -24.95 21.69
C GLY A 248 22.27 -25.05 22.30
N LYS A 249 23.08 -23.98 22.20
CA LYS A 249 24.41 -23.94 22.82
C LYS A 249 24.35 -23.90 24.34
N LEU A 250 23.47 -23.08 24.90
CA LEU A 250 23.25 -22.98 26.33
C LEU A 250 22.81 -24.33 26.92
N TYR A 251 21.85 -24.99 26.27
CA TYR A 251 21.39 -26.32 26.67
C TYR A 251 22.53 -27.34 26.72
N LYS A 252 23.39 -27.35 25.69
CA LYS A 252 24.60 -28.20 25.67
C LYS A 252 25.57 -27.86 26.80
N TYR A 253 25.78 -26.57 27.08
CA TYR A 253 26.63 -26.12 28.18
C TYR A 253 26.10 -26.58 29.54
N ILE A 254 24.84 -26.29 29.85
CA ILE A 254 24.20 -26.70 31.12
C ILE A 254 24.27 -28.22 31.32
N ARG A 255 24.12 -29.00 30.26
CA ARG A 255 24.17 -30.48 30.33
C ARG A 255 25.59 -31.02 30.45
N SER A 256 26.62 -30.26 30.05
CA SER A 256 28.01 -30.68 30.17
C SER A 256 28.42 -30.82 31.64
N PRO A 257 29.33 -31.77 32.00
CA PRO A 257 29.81 -31.91 33.37
C PRO A 257 30.41 -30.61 33.92
N GLU A 258 31.17 -29.90 33.09
CA GLU A 258 31.79 -28.62 33.46
C GLU A 258 30.75 -27.54 33.75
N GLY A 259 29.74 -27.39 32.87
CA GLY A 259 28.66 -26.43 33.07
C GLY A 259 27.82 -26.76 34.30
N ARG A 260 27.48 -28.03 34.54
CA ARG A 260 26.80 -28.45 35.76
C ARG A 260 27.60 -28.11 37.02
N GLU A 261 28.90 -28.38 37.02
CA GLU A 261 29.75 -28.09 38.18
C GLU A 261 29.90 -26.60 38.41
N LYS A 262 30.13 -25.81 37.34
CA LYS A 262 30.20 -24.34 37.43
C LYS A 262 28.90 -23.73 37.94
N ILE A 263 27.76 -24.19 37.42
CA ILE A 263 26.44 -23.68 37.81
C ILE A 263 26.09 -24.12 39.24
N LEU A 264 26.16 -25.42 39.54
CA LEU A 264 25.72 -25.94 40.83
C LEU A 264 26.71 -25.70 41.95
N ASN A 265 28.01 -25.66 41.68
CA ASN A 265 29.07 -25.55 42.67
C ASN A 265 30.05 -24.41 42.33
N PRO A 266 29.57 -23.16 42.15
CA PRO A 266 30.43 -22.06 41.77
C PRO A 266 31.47 -21.79 42.87
N PRO A 267 32.66 -21.29 42.50
CA PRO A 267 33.70 -20.98 43.45
C PRO A 267 33.19 -20.00 44.52
N LYS A 268 33.62 -20.19 45.77
CA LYS A 268 33.20 -19.41 46.95
C LYS A 268 31.77 -19.68 47.46
N LYS A 269 31.01 -20.60 46.85
CA LYS A 269 29.75 -21.10 47.41
C LYS A 269 29.93 -22.50 48.00
N LYS A 270 29.13 -22.84 49.02
CA LYS A 270 29.09 -24.20 49.57
C LYS A 270 28.60 -25.15 48.47
N LYS A 271 29.16 -26.36 48.37
CA LYS A 271 28.66 -27.40 47.47
C LYS A 271 27.16 -27.57 47.65
N ILE A 272 26.42 -27.77 46.56
CA ILE A 272 24.96 -27.84 46.58
C ILE A 272 24.44 -28.96 47.50
N SER A 273 25.20 -30.07 47.60
CA SER A 273 24.94 -31.18 48.52
C SER A 273 25.02 -30.81 50.00
N LYS A 274 25.58 -29.65 50.34
CA LYS A 274 25.67 -29.11 51.71
C LYS A 274 24.63 -28.01 51.98
N VAL A 275 23.77 -27.69 51.02
CA VAL A 275 22.70 -26.70 51.18
C VAL A 275 21.52 -27.37 51.87
N PHE A 276 20.96 -26.71 52.89
CA PHE A 276 19.83 -27.25 53.64
C PHE A 276 18.59 -27.34 52.75
N LEU A 277 17.84 -28.46 52.86
CA LEU A 277 16.77 -28.84 51.93
C LEU A 277 15.71 -27.73 51.73
N MET A 278 15.35 -27.02 52.80
CA MET A 278 14.34 -25.94 52.77
C MET A 278 14.77 -24.75 51.89
N PHE A 279 16.07 -24.51 51.71
CA PHE A 279 16.59 -23.42 50.87
C PHE A 279 17.06 -23.88 49.49
N LEU A 280 17.06 -25.20 49.24
CA LEU A 280 17.64 -25.78 48.04
C LEU A 280 17.02 -25.23 46.73
N PRO A 281 15.68 -25.10 46.58
CA PRO A 281 15.11 -24.59 45.33
C PRO A 281 15.54 -23.14 45.03
N LYS A 282 15.51 -22.28 46.05
CA LYS A 282 15.90 -20.87 45.91
C LYS A 282 17.39 -20.71 45.60
N GLU A 283 18.24 -21.51 46.23
CA GLU A 283 19.67 -21.50 45.98
C GLU A 283 20.01 -22.06 44.59
N VAL A 284 19.35 -23.13 44.14
CA VAL A 284 19.50 -23.67 42.77
C VAL A 284 19.09 -22.64 41.72
N ALA A 285 17.93 -21.99 41.90
CA ALA A 285 17.47 -20.94 40.99
C ALA A 285 18.47 -19.77 40.92
N SER A 286 18.93 -19.27 42.07
CA SER A 286 19.91 -18.19 42.13
C SER A 286 21.25 -18.57 41.47
N ARG A 287 21.72 -19.80 41.67
CA ARG A 287 22.95 -20.30 41.05
C ARG A 287 22.81 -20.49 39.55
N PHE A 288 21.67 -21.00 39.12
CA PHE A 288 21.35 -21.15 37.70
C PHE A 288 21.34 -19.79 37.01
N GLN A 289 20.64 -18.80 37.57
CA GLN A 289 20.62 -17.43 37.07
C GLN A 289 22.04 -16.85 36.96
N ALA A 290 22.85 -16.95 38.03
CA ALA A 290 24.22 -16.46 38.01
C ALA A 290 25.10 -17.17 36.95
N GLY A 291 24.93 -18.49 36.79
CA GLY A 291 25.64 -19.27 35.79
C GLY A 291 25.20 -18.96 34.35
N LEU A 292 23.92 -18.63 34.13
CA LEU A 292 23.43 -18.11 32.85
C LEU A 292 24.07 -16.75 32.53
N GLU A 293 24.08 -15.83 33.50
CA GLU A 293 24.70 -14.51 33.34
C GLU A 293 26.20 -14.62 33.04
N GLU A 294 26.91 -15.56 33.66
CA GLU A 294 28.32 -15.82 33.37
C GLU A 294 28.52 -16.43 31.97
N TRP A 295 27.71 -17.43 31.60
CA TRP A 295 27.79 -18.06 30.27
C TRP A 295 27.53 -17.06 29.15
N CYS A 296 26.54 -16.20 29.31
CA CYS A 296 26.22 -15.16 28.33
C CYS A 296 27.34 -14.11 28.19
N LYS A 297 28.19 -13.92 29.22
CA LYS A 297 29.42 -13.09 29.14
C LYS A 297 30.58 -13.82 28.46
N GLY A 298 30.43 -15.10 28.17
CA GLY A 298 31.45 -15.92 27.52
C GLY A 298 31.80 -15.43 26.11
N GLN A 299 33.07 -15.58 25.74
CA GLN A 299 33.59 -15.12 24.45
C GLN A 299 32.84 -15.75 23.25
N GLU A 300 32.37 -16.99 23.38
CA GLU A 300 31.61 -17.66 22.32
C GLU A 300 30.26 -16.97 22.04
N VAL A 301 29.50 -16.63 23.10
CA VAL A 301 28.23 -15.90 22.97
C VAL A 301 28.47 -14.53 22.37
N LYS A 302 29.50 -13.83 22.87
CA LYS A 302 29.93 -12.53 22.35
C LYS A 302 30.20 -12.58 20.85
N THR A 303 30.98 -13.56 20.37
CA THR A 303 31.29 -13.71 18.94
C THR A 303 30.05 -14.00 18.09
N ILE A 304 29.09 -14.77 18.58
CA ILE A 304 27.82 -15.01 17.87
C ILE A 304 27.03 -13.71 17.73
N LEU A 305 26.94 -12.93 18.81
CA LEU A 305 26.24 -11.65 18.81
C LEU A 305 26.94 -10.61 17.94
N GLU A 306 28.27 -10.57 17.91
CA GLU A 306 29.05 -9.70 17.02
C GLU A 306 28.79 -10.05 15.54
N VAL A 307 28.81 -11.34 15.16
CA VAL A 307 28.48 -11.78 13.80
C VAL A 307 27.03 -11.44 13.42
N ALA A 308 26.11 -11.58 14.38
CA ALA A 308 24.72 -11.18 14.19
C ALA A 308 24.57 -9.68 13.96
N ALA A 309 25.25 -8.86 14.76
CA ALA A 309 25.24 -7.41 14.65
C ALA A 309 25.73 -6.94 13.28
N GLU A 310 26.84 -7.51 12.78
CA GLU A 310 27.36 -7.16 11.44
C GLU A 310 26.41 -7.56 10.30
N LYS A 311 25.74 -8.72 10.40
CA LYS A 311 24.72 -9.12 9.43
C LYS A 311 23.52 -8.19 9.41
N ILE A 312 23.00 -7.82 10.58
CA ILE A 312 21.87 -6.88 10.70
C ILE A 312 22.26 -5.50 10.15
N LYS A 313 23.47 -5.03 10.45
CA LYS A 313 24.03 -3.78 9.90
C LYS A 313 24.16 -3.82 8.38
N SER A 314 24.59 -4.94 7.81
CA SER A 314 24.61 -5.15 6.36
C SER A 314 23.21 -5.08 5.74
N LEU A 315 22.21 -5.71 6.37
CA LEU A 315 20.82 -5.66 5.92
C LEU A 315 20.27 -4.23 5.95
N ALA A 316 20.52 -3.50 7.04
CA ALA A 316 20.12 -2.10 7.17
C ALA A 316 20.76 -1.22 6.07
N THR A 317 22.03 -1.45 5.75
CA THR A 317 22.75 -0.71 4.68
C THR A 317 22.17 -1.00 3.29
N ASP A 318 21.79 -2.25 3.01
CA ASP A 318 21.14 -2.63 1.75
C ASP A 318 19.76 -1.97 1.60
N ILE A 319 18.98 -1.94 2.67
CA ILE A 319 17.65 -1.29 2.71
C ILE A 319 17.80 0.22 2.54
N GLU A 320 18.70 0.88 3.27
CA GLU A 320 18.97 2.32 3.07
C GLU A 320 19.36 2.62 1.62
N SER A 321 20.17 1.76 1.00
CA SER A 321 20.58 1.93 -0.40
C SER A 321 19.41 1.78 -1.38
N LYS A 322 18.47 0.86 -1.14
CA LYS A 322 17.26 0.69 -1.96
C LYS A 322 16.30 1.87 -1.80
N ILE A 323 16.07 2.33 -0.58
CA ILE A 323 15.27 3.54 -0.31
C ILE A 323 15.89 4.74 -1.02
N HIS A 324 17.22 4.89 -0.95
CA HIS A 324 17.91 5.99 -1.61
C HIS A 324 17.73 5.97 -3.13
N ARG A 325 17.72 4.78 -3.78
CA ARG A 325 17.42 4.67 -5.21
C ARG A 325 15.99 5.10 -5.54
N ILE A 326 15.00 4.64 -4.77
CA ILE A 326 13.59 5.06 -4.92
C ILE A 326 13.49 6.59 -4.81
N VAL A 327 14.18 7.19 -3.83
CA VAL A 327 14.22 8.66 -3.66
C VAL A 327 14.88 9.36 -4.85
N ILE A 328 15.97 8.84 -5.40
CA ILE A 328 16.63 9.42 -6.58
C ILE A 328 15.67 9.37 -7.77
N ASP A 329 14.99 8.24 -7.98
CA ASP A 329 14.03 8.06 -9.06
C ASP A 329 12.84 9.03 -8.90
N MET A 330 12.41 9.29 -7.66
CA MET A 330 11.40 10.31 -7.34
C MET A 330 11.91 11.75 -7.55
N THR A 331 13.13 12.08 -7.13
CA THR A 331 13.64 13.45 -7.13
C THR A 331 14.15 13.89 -8.51
N GLY A 332 14.51 12.96 -9.38
CA GLY A 332 14.69 13.21 -10.81
C GLY A 332 13.45 13.77 -11.51
N ALA A 333 12.27 13.70 -10.87
CA ALA A 333 11.01 14.28 -11.33
C ALA A 333 10.75 15.74 -10.88
N ASN A 334 11.70 16.40 -10.20
CA ASN A 334 11.61 17.77 -9.67
C ASN A 334 10.50 18.02 -8.62
N GLU A 335 10.94 18.46 -7.44
CA GLU A 335 10.13 19.02 -6.34
C GLU A 335 9.18 18.09 -5.56
N ILE A 336 9.74 17.09 -4.86
CA ILE A 336 9.04 16.49 -3.71
C ILE A 336 9.67 17.02 -2.41
N LYS A 337 9.09 18.11 -1.89
CA LYS A 337 9.56 18.82 -0.68
C LYS A 337 8.89 18.33 0.63
N SER A 338 7.99 17.35 0.61
CA SER A 338 7.12 17.09 1.77
C SER A 338 7.12 15.69 2.37
N PHE A 339 7.70 14.66 1.73
CA PHE A 339 7.78 13.35 2.39
C PHE A 339 8.95 13.36 3.37
N SER A 340 8.65 13.22 4.67
CA SER A 340 9.67 13.16 5.72
C SER A 340 10.39 11.82 5.67
N PHE A 341 11.21 11.63 4.63
CA PHE A 341 12.17 10.53 4.54
C PHE A 341 13.06 10.47 5.78
N ASN A 342 13.31 11.62 6.42
CA ASN A 342 13.99 11.69 7.69
C ASN A 342 13.19 11.04 8.83
N ALA A 343 11.86 11.14 8.86
CA ALA A 343 11.04 10.44 9.84
C ALA A 343 11.08 8.93 9.61
N LEU A 344 10.86 8.47 8.38
CA LEU A 344 10.90 7.04 8.03
C LEU A 344 12.30 6.44 8.30
N ARG A 345 13.36 7.16 7.91
CA ARG A 345 14.74 6.78 8.20
C ARG A 345 15.03 6.78 9.70
N SER A 346 14.51 7.75 10.45
CA SER A 346 14.69 7.81 11.90
C SER A 346 13.93 6.69 12.60
N GLU A 347 12.72 6.36 12.18
CA GLU A 347 11.92 5.27 12.71
C GLU A 347 12.56 3.92 12.40
N PHE A 348 12.97 3.70 11.14
CA PHE A 348 13.70 2.50 10.76
C PHE A 348 15.00 2.35 11.56
N ARG A 349 15.77 3.43 11.68
CA ARG A 349 17.03 3.43 12.45
C ARG A 349 16.77 3.27 13.95
N LEU A 350 15.74 3.89 14.52
CA LEU A 350 15.38 3.73 15.94
C LEU A 350 14.98 2.29 16.22
N THR A 351 14.09 1.69 15.43
CA THR A 351 13.64 0.31 15.62
C THR A 351 14.80 -0.68 15.48
N PHE A 352 15.58 -0.58 14.40
CA PHE A 352 16.72 -1.48 14.19
C PHE A 352 17.84 -1.28 15.21
N THR A 353 18.19 -0.03 15.52
CA THR A 353 19.30 0.26 16.43
C THR A 353 18.90 -0.05 17.86
N ASN A 354 17.65 0.20 18.26
CA ASN A 354 17.15 -0.18 19.59
C ASN A 354 17.04 -1.71 19.71
N ASP A 355 16.54 -2.42 18.70
CA ASP A 355 16.48 -3.89 18.75
C ASP A 355 17.88 -4.54 18.79
N LEU A 356 18.84 -3.97 18.06
CA LEU A 356 20.25 -4.38 18.09
C LEU A 356 20.92 -4.03 19.42
N TYR A 357 20.73 -2.80 19.89
CA TYR A 357 21.32 -2.30 21.12
C TYR A 357 20.76 -3.06 22.31
N ASP A 358 19.45 -3.31 22.33
CA ASP A 358 18.83 -4.22 23.25
C ASP A 358 19.47 -5.59 23.07
N MET A 359 19.31 -6.34 21.98
CA MET A 359 19.86 -7.71 21.91
C MET A 359 21.36 -7.88 22.19
N CYS A 360 22.22 -6.93 21.82
CA CYS A 360 23.67 -7.15 21.78
C CYS A 360 24.45 -6.39 22.86
N LEU A 361 23.95 -5.27 23.37
CA LEU A 361 24.76 -4.31 24.14
C LEU A 361 24.13 -3.86 25.46
N ASN A 362 22.83 -4.06 25.65
CA ASN A 362 22.13 -3.68 26.85
C ASN A 362 22.21 -4.79 27.92
N PRO A 363 22.79 -4.55 29.11
CA PRO A 363 22.74 -5.52 30.21
C PRO A 363 21.32 -5.94 30.62
N TYR A 364 20.30 -5.15 30.26
CA TYR A 364 18.88 -5.47 30.50
C TYR A 364 18.27 -6.43 29.45
N SER A 365 18.86 -6.60 28.27
CA SER A 365 18.40 -7.60 27.29
C SER A 365 18.92 -9.00 27.57
N MET A 366 20.00 -9.11 28.35
CA MET A 366 20.34 -10.33 29.06
C MET A 366 19.18 -10.78 29.94
N THR A 367 18.49 -9.86 30.60
CA THR A 367 17.24 -10.15 31.33
C THR A 367 16.13 -10.60 30.39
N TYR A 368 16.05 -10.09 29.16
CA TYR A 368 15.08 -10.56 28.16
C TYR A 368 15.41 -11.96 27.62
N LEU A 369 16.69 -12.24 27.36
CA LEU A 369 17.17 -13.59 27.01
C LEU A 369 16.96 -14.55 28.17
N ILE A 370 17.24 -14.12 29.40
CA ILE A 370 16.99 -14.89 30.63
C ILE A 370 15.49 -15.09 30.83
N GLU A 371 14.63 -14.08 30.69
CA GLU A 371 13.17 -14.23 30.75
C GLU A 371 12.64 -15.12 29.62
N PHE A 372 13.18 -14.98 28.41
CA PHE A 372 12.81 -15.82 27.27
C PHE A 372 13.24 -17.26 27.53
N PHE A 373 14.44 -17.47 28.09
CA PHE A 373 14.88 -18.77 28.56
C PHE A 373 14.02 -19.24 29.73
N GLU A 374 13.66 -18.41 30.70
CA GLU A 374 12.82 -18.76 31.83
C GLU A 374 11.37 -19.01 31.42
N LYS A 375 10.88 -18.46 30.30
CA LYS A 375 9.56 -18.75 29.73
C LYS A 375 9.58 -19.99 28.84
N SER A 376 10.58 -20.10 27.96
CA SER A 376 10.77 -21.24 27.05
C SER A 376 11.20 -22.50 27.80
N PHE A 377 12.07 -22.32 28.80
CA PHE A 377 12.41 -23.32 29.79
C PHE A 377 11.47 -23.30 30.97
N GLY A 378 10.57 -22.35 31.21
CA GLY A 378 9.67 -22.38 32.39
C GLY A 378 8.76 -23.60 32.41
N VAL A 379 8.35 -24.03 31.22
CA VAL A 379 7.70 -25.32 31.00
C VAL A 379 8.72 -26.47 31.15
N ALA A 380 9.94 -26.33 30.62
CA ALA A 380 11.00 -27.33 30.74
C ALA A 380 11.82 -27.30 32.06
N TYR A 381 11.54 -26.42 33.02
CA TYR A 381 12.43 -26.08 34.14
C TYR A 381 12.37 -27.19 35.17
N GLY A 382 11.18 -27.77 35.34
CA GLY A 382 10.99 -29.00 36.09
C GLY A 382 11.68 -30.19 35.41
N SER A 383 11.42 -30.45 34.12
CA SER A 383 11.95 -31.65 33.43
C SER A 383 13.44 -31.58 33.03
N ALA A 384 14.03 -30.39 32.91
CA ALA A 384 15.46 -30.21 32.66
C ALA A 384 16.27 -30.33 33.95
N ILE A 385 15.77 -29.80 35.08
CA ILE A 385 16.37 -30.06 36.40
C ILE A 385 16.27 -31.56 36.72
N GLU A 386 15.13 -32.18 36.41
CA GLU A 386 14.91 -33.63 36.52
C GLU A 386 15.99 -34.44 35.78
N ARG A 387 16.23 -34.18 34.48
CA ARG A 387 17.21 -34.97 33.67
C ARG A 387 18.67 -34.58 33.86
N VAL A 388 18.97 -33.34 34.25
CA VAL A 388 20.35 -32.85 34.40
C VAL A 388 20.91 -33.18 35.79
N PHE A 389 20.05 -33.31 36.80
CA PHE A 389 20.45 -33.46 38.20
C PHE A 389 19.88 -34.70 38.92
N ASP A 390 19.29 -35.67 38.18
CA ASP A 390 18.65 -36.89 38.71
C ASP A 390 19.52 -37.68 39.71
N GLU A 391 20.83 -37.76 39.46
CA GLU A 391 21.77 -38.50 40.32
C GLU A 391 22.16 -37.73 41.60
N SER A 392 21.87 -36.44 41.68
CA SER A 392 22.36 -35.55 42.75
C SER A 392 21.27 -35.05 43.71
N LEU A 393 19.99 -35.36 43.45
CA LEU A 393 18.85 -34.81 44.19
C LEU A 393 18.25 -35.81 45.21
N PRO A 394 17.92 -35.38 46.44
CA PRO A 394 17.28 -36.22 47.46
C PRO A 394 15.90 -36.77 47.04
N ASN A 395 15.58 -38.01 47.44
CA ASN A 395 14.36 -38.75 47.06
C ASN A 395 13.01 -38.03 47.30
N VAL A 396 12.92 -37.13 48.29
CA VAL A 396 11.70 -36.35 48.59
C VAL A 396 11.37 -35.33 47.48
N ILE A 397 12.39 -34.92 46.71
CA ILE A 397 12.21 -34.02 45.58
C ILE A 397 11.75 -34.79 44.32
N LYS A 398 12.08 -36.09 44.20
CA LYS A 398 11.61 -36.96 43.10
C LYS A 398 10.09 -37.09 43.05
N SER A 399 9.42 -37.15 44.21
CA SER A 399 7.94 -37.25 44.29
C SER A 399 7.19 -35.95 43.94
N LEU A 400 7.81 -34.79 44.14
CA LEU A 400 7.23 -33.50 43.71
C LEU A 400 7.32 -33.33 42.17
N PHE A 401 8.27 -34.01 41.52
CA PHE A 401 8.48 -33.92 40.08
C PHE A 401 7.56 -34.84 39.26
N THR A 402 7.13 -35.97 39.81
CA THR A 402 6.08 -36.81 39.18
C THR A 402 4.76 -36.04 38.97
N ILE A 403 4.47 -35.07 39.86
CA ILE A 403 3.32 -34.17 39.74
C ILE A 403 3.54 -33.12 38.62
N ASN A 404 4.80 -32.75 38.35
CA ASN A 404 5.15 -31.77 37.33
C ASN A 404 5.08 -32.35 35.90
N ASP A 405 5.45 -33.62 35.70
CA ASP A 405 5.28 -34.29 34.40
C ASP A 405 3.81 -34.41 34.01
N ASP A 406 2.94 -34.64 34.99
CA ASP A 406 1.48 -34.69 34.81
C ASP A 406 0.91 -33.33 34.40
N LEU A 407 1.51 -32.23 34.88
CA LEU A 407 1.18 -30.86 34.47
C LEU A 407 1.77 -30.51 33.09
N LEU A 408 2.96 -31.02 32.75
CA LEU A 408 3.59 -30.84 31.45
C LEU A 408 2.78 -31.50 30.33
N GLY A 409 2.27 -32.72 30.58
CA GLY A 409 1.36 -33.41 29.69
C GLY A 409 0.09 -32.61 29.44
N LYS A 410 -0.49 -31.99 30.48
CA LYS A 410 -1.66 -31.11 30.34
C LYS A 410 -1.36 -29.83 29.56
N HIS A 411 -0.16 -29.26 29.68
CA HIS A 411 0.22 -28.07 28.92
C HIS A 411 0.42 -28.35 27.43
N GLN A 412 1.03 -29.48 27.07
CA GLN A 412 1.12 -29.91 25.67
C GLN A 412 -0.27 -30.15 25.06
N ASP A 413 -1.19 -30.72 25.84
CA ASP A 413 -2.57 -30.91 25.44
C ASP A 413 -3.32 -29.58 25.20
N ILE A 414 -2.99 -28.53 25.97
CA ILE A 414 -3.49 -27.15 25.76
C ILE A 414 -2.92 -26.54 24.48
N GLN A 415 -1.61 -26.67 24.22
CA GLN A 415 -1.00 -26.13 23.00
C GLN A 415 -1.56 -26.79 21.73
N GLN A 416 -1.81 -28.09 21.76
CA GLN A 416 -2.48 -28.78 20.64
C GLN A 416 -3.91 -28.26 20.42
N LYS A 417 -4.64 -27.94 21.49
CA LYS A 417 -5.98 -27.34 21.43
C LYS A 417 -5.95 -25.91 20.88
N GLU A 418 -4.96 -25.10 21.25
CA GLU A 418 -4.77 -23.75 20.69
C GLU A 418 -4.44 -23.78 19.19
N GLU A 419 -3.63 -24.75 18.75
CA GLU A 419 -3.32 -24.90 17.33
C GLU A 419 -4.55 -25.37 16.52
N LEU A 420 -5.37 -26.25 17.11
CA LEU A 420 -6.69 -26.59 16.57
C LEU A 420 -7.61 -25.37 16.48
N LEU A 421 -7.62 -24.50 17.49
CA LEU A 421 -8.42 -23.27 17.51
C LEU A 421 -8.02 -22.34 16.35
N LYS A 422 -6.72 -22.10 16.15
CA LYS A 422 -6.22 -21.28 15.02
C LYS A 422 -6.60 -21.85 13.66
N ARG A 423 -6.60 -23.19 13.50
CA ARG A 423 -7.04 -23.85 12.26
C ARG A 423 -8.54 -23.66 12.02
N LEU A 424 -9.35 -23.66 13.09
CA LEU A 424 -10.79 -23.41 13.01
C LEU A 424 -11.08 -21.96 12.65
N GLU A 425 -10.42 -20.99 13.29
CA GLU A 425 -10.55 -19.56 12.97
C GLU A 425 -10.23 -19.28 11.49
N LYS A 426 -9.15 -19.87 10.97
CA LYS A 426 -8.78 -19.75 9.56
C LYS A 426 -9.85 -20.33 8.63
N LYS A 427 -10.52 -21.43 9.01
CA LYS A 427 -11.63 -22.00 8.23
C LYS A 427 -12.88 -21.12 8.28
N ILE A 428 -13.17 -20.50 9.42
CA ILE A 428 -14.30 -19.57 9.57
C ILE A 428 -14.11 -18.38 8.63
N GLN A 429 -12.92 -17.75 8.62
CA GLN A 429 -12.61 -16.67 7.69
C GLN A 429 -12.77 -17.08 6.21
N GLN A 430 -12.36 -18.30 5.86
CA GLN A 430 -12.54 -18.81 4.49
C GLN A 430 -14.01 -18.97 4.11
N ILE A 431 -14.86 -19.37 5.07
CA ILE A 431 -16.31 -19.49 4.88
C ILE A 431 -16.95 -18.11 4.73
N GLU A 432 -16.57 -17.14 5.56
CA GLU A 432 -17.06 -15.75 5.47
C GLU A 432 -16.75 -15.15 4.09
N VAL A 433 -15.50 -15.26 3.62
CA VAL A 433 -15.11 -14.80 2.28
C VAL A 433 -15.88 -15.52 1.15
N ALA A 434 -16.24 -16.78 1.34
CA ALA A 434 -17.04 -17.53 0.38
C ALA A 434 -18.51 -17.11 0.40
N ALA A 435 -19.06 -16.79 1.57
CA ALA A 435 -20.43 -16.29 1.74
C ALA A 435 -20.59 -14.92 1.08
N ASP A 436 -19.67 -13.99 1.31
CA ASP A 436 -19.67 -12.66 0.68
C ASP A 436 -19.65 -12.76 -0.85
N LYS A 437 -18.89 -13.72 -1.40
CA LYS A 437 -18.85 -13.98 -2.85
C LYS A 437 -20.16 -14.55 -3.39
N LEU A 438 -20.90 -15.32 -2.60
CA LEU A 438 -22.20 -15.84 -2.99
C LEU A 438 -23.25 -14.73 -2.94
N GLU A 439 -23.25 -13.88 -1.93
CA GLU A 439 -24.13 -12.71 -1.86
C GLU A 439 -23.86 -11.72 -2.99
N SER A 440 -22.62 -11.56 -3.44
CA SER A 440 -22.31 -10.70 -4.60
C SER A 440 -22.77 -11.26 -5.97
N ASN A 441 -23.16 -12.54 -6.03
CA ASN A 441 -23.61 -13.20 -7.25
C ASN A 441 -25.15 -13.34 -7.34
N TYR A 442 -25.88 -12.90 -6.31
CA TYR A 442 -27.33 -12.80 -6.27
C TYR A 442 -27.74 -11.32 -6.26
#